data_AF-A0A2Z5UQN6-F1
#
_entry.id   AF-A0A2Z5UQN6-F1
#
_cell.length_a   1.000
_cell.length_b   1.000
_cell.length_c   1.000
_cell.angle_alpha   90.00
_cell.angle_beta   90.00
_cell.angle_gamma   90.00
#
_symmetry.space_group_name_H-M   'P 1'
#
loop_
_entity.id
_entity.type
_entity.pdbx_description
1 polymer ?
#
loop_
_entity_poly.entity_id
_entity_poly.type
_entity_poly.pdbx_seq_one_letter_code
_entity_poly.pdbx_strand_id
1 'polypeptide(L)'
;MLAAMDEVQARLHALIDALDGHDAGAIIAATEELATAVILMRGAPVPAGSEHRARALIAQTLGQLEAAAMRVNILKDWTRQRIDRNHEIRGTRPGGIALSY
;
A
#
# COMPACT_ATOMS: atom_id res chain seq x y z
N MET A 1 -0.13 3.73 -22.46
CA MET A 1 -0.03 4.26 -21.08
C MET A 1 -1.38 4.26 -20.35
N LEU A 2 -2.50 4.72 -20.94
CA LEU A 2 -3.81 4.71 -20.26
C LEU A 2 -4.20 3.32 -19.71
N ALA A 3 -4.15 2.26 -20.53
CA ALA A 3 -4.42 0.89 -20.06
C ALA A 3 -3.44 0.42 -18.97
N ALA A 4 -2.19 0.90 -18.97
CA ALA A 4 -1.22 0.58 -17.93
C ALA A 4 -1.51 1.34 -16.62
N MET A 5 -2.08 2.55 -16.70
CA MET A 5 -2.58 3.27 -15.53
C MET A 5 -3.84 2.62 -14.94
N ASP A 6 -4.76 2.17 -15.78
CA ASP A 6 -5.94 1.42 -15.34
C ASP A 6 -5.52 0.13 -14.62
N GLU A 7 -4.48 -0.55 -15.13
CA GLU A 7 -3.88 -1.72 -14.48
C GLU A 7 -3.26 -1.37 -13.12
N VAL A 8 -2.49 -0.28 -13.03
CA VAL A 8 -1.91 0.19 -11.76
C VAL A 8 -3.03 0.52 -10.75
N GLN A 9 -4.12 1.14 -11.18
CA GLN A 9 -5.27 1.41 -10.32
C GLN A 9 -5.93 0.12 -9.81
N ALA A 10 -6.12 -0.87 -10.68
CA ALA A 10 -6.69 -2.16 -10.30
C ALA A 10 -5.82 -2.87 -9.24
N ARG A 11 -4.48 -2.89 -9.44
CA ARG A 11 -3.56 -3.48 -8.45
C ARG A 11 -3.52 -2.71 -7.14
N LEU A 12 -3.68 -1.39 -7.19
CA LEU A 12 -3.76 -0.59 -5.97
C LEU A 12 -5.04 -0.85 -5.18
N HIS A 13 -6.16 -1.09 -5.86
CA HIS A 13 -7.40 -1.53 -5.22
C HIS A 13 -7.24 -2.89 -4.55
N ALA A 14 -6.64 -3.86 -5.26
CA ALA A 14 -6.37 -5.19 -4.70
C ALA A 14 -5.45 -5.13 -3.46
N LEU A 15 -4.47 -4.23 -3.45
CA LEU A 15 -3.62 -4.00 -2.27
C LEU A 15 -4.43 -3.42 -1.10
N ILE A 16 -5.33 -2.47 -1.36
CA ILE A 16 -6.21 -1.90 -0.33
C ILE A 16 -7.10 -3.00 0.27
N ASP A 17 -7.71 -3.83 -0.57
CA ASP A 17 -8.55 -4.95 -0.11
C ASP A 17 -7.76 -5.95 0.75
N ALA A 18 -6.51 -6.25 0.34
CA ALA A 18 -5.62 -7.12 1.11
C ALA A 18 -5.22 -6.51 2.47
N LEU A 19 -4.98 -5.19 2.51
CA LEU A 19 -4.70 -4.46 3.76
C LEU A 19 -5.91 -4.46 4.69
N ASP A 20 -7.11 -4.23 4.16
CA ASP A 20 -8.36 -4.26 4.93
C ASP A 20 -8.67 -5.69 5.43
N GLY A 21 -8.29 -6.71 4.66
CA GLY A 21 -8.38 -8.13 5.04
C GLY A 21 -7.33 -8.61 6.05
N HIS A 22 -6.29 -7.81 6.33
CA HIS A 22 -5.19 -8.14 7.25
C HIS A 22 -4.43 -9.44 6.92
N ASP A 23 -4.49 -9.91 5.67
CA ASP A 23 -3.81 -11.12 5.21
C ASP A 23 -2.41 -10.79 4.70
N ALA A 24 -1.38 -11.19 5.45
CA ALA A 24 0.02 -10.94 5.11
C ALA A 24 0.42 -11.55 3.76
N GLY A 25 -0.10 -12.72 3.40
CA GLY A 25 0.21 -13.37 2.12
C GLY A 25 -0.40 -12.59 0.95
N ALA A 26 -1.66 -12.18 1.09
CA ALA A 26 -2.35 -11.36 0.09
C ALA A 26 -1.70 -9.98 -0.08
N ILE A 27 -1.25 -9.36 1.02
CA ILE A 27 -0.56 -8.06 0.99
C ILE A 27 0.75 -8.16 0.21
N ILE A 28 1.56 -9.22 0.43
CA ILE A 28 2.83 -9.42 -0.28
C ILE A 28 2.56 -9.60 -1.78
N ALA A 29 1.64 -10.51 -2.15
CA ALA A 29 1.31 -10.77 -3.55
C ALA A 29 0.79 -9.51 -4.26
N ALA A 30 -0.14 -8.78 -3.64
CA ALA A 30 -0.69 -7.54 -4.20
C ALA A 30 0.38 -6.45 -4.37
N THR A 31 1.36 -6.40 -3.45
CA THR A 31 2.48 -5.43 -3.54
C THR A 31 3.43 -5.77 -4.69
N GLU A 32 3.77 -7.05 -4.88
CA GLU A 32 4.63 -7.51 -5.99
C GLU A 32 3.96 -7.29 -7.35
N GLU A 33 2.67 -7.58 -7.44
CA GLU A 33 1.87 -7.33 -8.63
C GLU A 33 1.76 -5.84 -8.96
N LEU A 34 1.54 -4.98 -7.95
CA LEU A 34 1.54 -3.54 -8.11
C LEU A 34 2.91 -3.02 -8.59
N ALA A 35 4.01 -3.50 -8.00
CA ALA A 35 5.36 -3.12 -8.42
C ALA A 35 5.61 -3.45 -9.90
N THR A 36 5.17 -4.64 -10.34
CA THR A 36 5.26 -5.07 -11.74
C THR A 36 4.48 -4.14 -12.67
N ALA A 37 3.23 -3.81 -12.31
CA ALA A 37 2.40 -2.89 -13.10
C ALA A 37 3.03 -1.49 -13.23
N VAL A 38 3.62 -0.96 -12.14
CA VAL A 38 4.30 0.34 -12.14
C VAL A 38 5.55 0.33 -13.04
N ILE A 39 6.36 -0.75 -13.00
CA ILE A 39 7.54 -0.90 -13.86
C ILE A 39 7.14 -0.88 -15.33
N LEU A 40 6.09 -1.61 -15.70
CA LEU A 40 5.58 -1.66 -17.07
C LEU A 40 5.00 -0.30 -17.52
N MET A 41 4.30 0.41 -16.63
CA MET A 41 3.77 1.74 -16.90
C MET A 41 4.88 2.78 -17.15
N ARG A 42 6.00 2.72 -16.40
CA ARG A 42 7.10 3.70 -16.50
C ARG A 42 7.69 3.80 -17.91
N GLY A 43 7.64 2.73 -18.70
CA GLY A 43 8.11 2.72 -20.09
C GLY A 43 7.08 3.18 -21.14
N ALA A 44 5.84 3.44 -20.75
CA ALA A 44 4.75 3.67 -21.70
C ALA A 44 4.58 5.17 -22.06
N PRO A 45 4.59 5.55 -23.35
CA PRO A 45 4.39 6.93 -23.77
C PRO A 45 2.95 7.40 -23.56
N VAL A 46 2.78 8.69 -23.26
CA VAL A 46 1.48 9.36 -23.22
C VAL A 46 0.98 9.49 -24.67
N PRO A 47 -0.20 8.97 -25.03
CA PRO A 47 -0.80 9.26 -26.33
C PRO A 47 -1.11 10.76 -26.47
N ALA A 48 -0.77 11.36 -27.61
CA ALA A 48 -1.10 12.76 -27.90
C ALA A 48 -2.61 13.00 -27.80
N GLY A 49 -3.03 14.10 -27.17
CA GLY A 49 -4.44 14.45 -26.97
C GLY A 49 -5.12 13.71 -25.82
N SER A 50 -4.38 12.94 -25.02
CA SER A 50 -4.88 12.28 -23.82
C SER A 50 -4.33 12.87 -22.51
N GLU A 51 -3.68 14.05 -22.57
CA GLU A 51 -2.99 14.63 -21.43
C GLU A 51 -3.93 14.90 -20.24
N HIS A 52 -5.14 15.37 -20.52
CA HIS A 52 -6.12 15.65 -19.46
C HIS A 52 -6.56 14.37 -18.73
N ARG A 53 -6.77 13.27 -19.48
CA ARG A 53 -7.14 11.98 -18.91
C ARG A 53 -5.98 11.35 -18.14
N ALA A 54 -4.76 11.43 -18.67
CA ALA A 54 -3.56 10.98 -17.96
C ALA A 54 -3.39 11.74 -16.63
N ARG A 55 -3.61 13.06 -16.63
CA ARG A 55 -3.52 13.88 -15.41
C ARG A 55 -4.58 13.50 -14.36
N ALA A 56 -5.81 13.23 -14.78
CA ALA A 56 -6.87 12.77 -13.89
C ALA A 56 -6.53 11.41 -13.25
N LEU A 57 -6.05 10.45 -14.06
CA LEU A 57 -5.65 9.13 -13.57
C LEU A 57 -4.46 9.20 -12.61
N ILE A 58 -3.47 10.06 -12.89
CA ILE A 58 -2.34 10.32 -11.99
C ILE A 58 -2.81 10.85 -10.63
N ALA A 59 -3.67 11.88 -10.64
CA ALA A 59 -4.20 12.46 -9.40
C ALA A 59 -4.96 11.41 -8.57
N GLN A 60 -5.76 10.57 -9.23
CA GLN A 60 -6.48 9.49 -8.58
C GLN A 60 -5.54 8.44 -7.98
N THR A 61 -4.52 7.99 -8.73
CA THR A 61 -3.54 7.03 -8.22
C THR A 61 -2.73 7.56 -7.04
N LEU A 62 -2.41 8.86 -7.02
CA LEU A 62 -1.72 9.50 -5.90
C LEU A 62 -2.58 9.49 -4.64
N GLY A 63 -3.87 9.84 -4.75
CA GLY A 63 -4.78 9.80 -3.61
C GLY A 63 -4.98 8.39 -3.05
N GLN A 64 -5.05 7.38 -3.93
CA GLN A 64 -5.14 5.99 -3.48
C GLN A 64 -3.83 5.50 -2.80
N LEU A 65 -2.66 5.95 -3.27
CA LEU A 65 -1.37 5.68 -2.64
C LEU A 65 -1.29 6.22 -1.21
N GLU A 66 -1.74 7.47 -1.00
CA GLU A 66 -1.83 8.06 0.34
C GLU A 66 -2.78 7.25 1.24
N ALA A 67 -3.91 6.83 0.70
CA ALA A 67 -4.89 6.01 1.42
C ALA A 67 -4.33 4.62 1.81
N ALA A 68 -3.53 3.99 0.95
CA ALA A 68 -2.85 2.74 1.23
C ALA A 68 -1.74 2.93 2.29
N ALA A 69 -0.96 4.01 2.20
CA ALA A 69 0.08 4.33 3.18
C ALA A 69 -0.49 4.53 4.60
N MET A 70 -1.64 5.21 4.72
CA MET A 70 -2.35 5.35 6.00
C MET A 70 -2.77 3.99 6.57
N ARG A 71 -3.32 3.09 5.75
CA ARG A 71 -3.72 1.74 6.18
C ARG A 71 -2.54 0.90 6.68
N VAL A 72 -1.41 0.96 5.97
CA VAL A 72 -0.17 0.29 6.41
C VAL A 72 0.26 0.79 7.79
N ASN A 73 0.20 2.10 8.04
CA ASN A 73 0.54 2.66 9.35
C ASN A 73 -0.42 2.17 10.45
N ILE A 74 -1.73 2.14 10.18
CA ILE A 74 -2.73 1.61 11.11
C ILE A 74 -2.46 0.13 11.42
N LEU A 75 -2.20 -0.68 10.39
CA LEU A 75 -1.90 -2.11 10.55
C LEU A 75 -0.64 -2.34 11.39
N LYS A 76 0.40 -1.53 11.17
CA LYS A 76 1.65 -1.56 11.96
C LYS A 76 1.39 -1.22 13.42
N ASP A 77 0.65 -0.15 13.67
CA ASP A 77 0.36 0.30 15.04
C ASP A 77 -0.53 -0.69 15.78
N TRP A 78 -1.52 -1.27 15.11
CA TRP A 78 -2.35 -2.33 15.66
C TRP A 78 -1.53 -3.58 16.02
N THR A 79 -0.63 -3.98 15.13
CA THR A 79 0.27 -5.14 15.36
C THR A 79 1.17 -4.88 16.57
N ARG A 80 1.73 -3.67 16.68
CA ARG A 80 2.54 -3.24 17.83
C ARG A 80 1.74 -3.32 19.12
N GLN A 81 0.53 -2.73 19.16
CA GLN A 81 -0.34 -2.78 20.33
C GLN A 81 -0.70 -4.22 20.74
N ARG A 82 -0.94 -5.11 19.78
CA ARG A 82 -1.18 -6.54 20.05
C ARG A 82 0.04 -7.22 20.69
N ILE A 83 1.23 -6.93 20.18
CA ILE A 83 2.48 -7.47 20.73
C ILE A 83 2.68 -6.95 22.16
N ASP A 84 2.53 -5.64 22.37
CA ASP A 84 2.70 -5.02 23.69
C ASP A 84 1.71 -5.59 24.71
N ARG A 85 0.43 -5.73 24.33
CA ARG A 85 -0.59 -6.32 25.21
C ARG A 85 -0.29 -7.78 25.55
N ASN A 86 0.22 -8.56 24.60
CA ASN A 86 0.66 -9.93 24.88
C ASN A 86 1.84 -9.97 25.86
N HIS A 87 2.77 -9.02 25.78
CA HIS A 87 3.88 -8.91 26.72
C HIS A 87 3.40 -8.53 28.13
N GLU A 88 2.42 -7.62 28.24
CA GLU A 88 1.80 -7.27 29.52
C GLU A 88 1.10 -8.45 30.18
N ILE A 89 0.30 -9.21 29.43
CA ILE A 89 -0.40 -10.41 29.94
C ILE A 89 0.59 -11.48 30.41
N ARG A 90 1.72 -11.64 29.70
CA ARG A 90 2.75 -12.63 30.04
C ARG A 90 3.66 -12.18 31.19
N GLY A 91 3.49 -10.96 31.72
CA GLY A 91 4.35 -10.39 32.75
C GLY A 91 5.78 -10.08 32.26
N THR A 92 6.05 -10.26 30.98
CA THR A 92 7.34 -9.98 30.33
C THR A 92 7.30 -8.58 29.74
N ARG A 93 7.23 -7.52 30.56
CA ARG A 93 7.47 -6.17 30.04
C ARG A 93 8.93 -6.09 29.57
N PRO A 94 9.23 -5.74 28.31
CA PRO A 94 10.58 -5.36 27.95
C PRO A 94 10.88 -4.05 28.68
N GLY A 95 11.61 -4.13 29.78
CA GLY A 95 12.20 -2.95 30.40
C GLY A 95 13.26 -2.41 29.45
N GLY A 96 12.99 -1.32 28.74
CA GLY A 96 14.03 -0.53 28.09
C GLY A 96 13.69 0.00 26.70
N ILE A 97 13.43 1.31 26.67
CA ILE A 97 13.71 2.28 25.60
C ILE A 97 13.37 1.83 24.17
N ALA A 98 12.21 2.28 23.71
CA ALA A 98 11.87 2.28 22.29
C ALA A 98 12.90 3.09 21.50
N LEU A 99 13.68 2.41 20.65
CA LEU A 99 14.42 3.06 19.58
C LEU A 99 13.41 3.54 18.53
N SER A 100 13.24 4.86 18.45
CA SER A 100 12.64 5.56 17.34
C SER A 100 13.57 5.49 16.13
N TYR A 101 13.06 5.00 15.01
CA TYR A 101 13.58 5.23 13.66
C TYR A 101 12.41 5.67 12.78
#